data_AF-A0A328TRV9-F1
#
_entry.id   AF-A0A328TRV9-F1
#
_cell.length_a   1.000
_cell.length_b   1.000
_cell.length_c   1.000
_cell.angle_alpha   90.00
_cell.angle_beta   90.00
_cell.angle_gamma   90.00
#
_symmetry.space_group_name_H-M   'P 1'
#
loop_
_entity.id
_entity.type
_entity.pdbx_description
1 polymer ?
#
loop_
_entity_poly.entity_id
_entity_poly.type
_entity_poly.pdbx_seq_one_letter_code
_entity_poly.pdbx_strand_id
1 'polypeptide(L)'
;MQEAYCQSYIKTPENQSQAAIDAGFSPNTAAVKASVMMRDERIQKRIAELMEERNKRNRVSADYVLMRLVEIDQMDVLDILNDDGSLKPIREWPKIWRTTLSGFDLSSTIMNMNEDSIETILKKIKWPDKVKNLELIGKHVDVNAFKERLEVSGTVTIAERMAAARRRVKEQAGGEE
;
A
#
# COMPACT_ATOMS: atom_id res chain seq x y z
N MET A 1 -13.10 -5.05 -25.79
CA MET A 1 -12.99 -3.79 -25.02
C MET A 1 -13.05 -4.01 -23.51
N GLN A 2 -13.97 -4.81 -22.98
CA GLN A 2 -14.04 -5.10 -21.53
C GLN A 2 -12.78 -5.82 -20.99
N GLU A 3 -12.28 -6.84 -21.68
CA GLU A 3 -11.01 -7.50 -21.29
C GLU A 3 -9.83 -6.50 -21.35
N ALA A 4 -9.76 -5.66 -22.38
CA ALA A 4 -8.74 -4.63 -22.49
C ALA A 4 -8.80 -3.63 -21.33
N TYR A 5 -10.00 -3.29 -20.86
CA TYR A 5 -10.19 -2.47 -19.65
C TYR A 5 -9.64 -3.17 -18.41
N CYS A 6 -9.95 -4.46 -18.21
CA CYS A 6 -9.43 -5.21 -17.07
C CYS A 6 -7.88 -5.24 -17.07
N GLN A 7 -7.27 -5.47 -18.25
CA GLN A 7 -5.82 -5.49 -18.44
C GLN A 7 -5.15 -4.12 -18.21
N SER A 8 -5.82 -3.03 -18.60
CA SER A 8 -5.34 -1.67 -18.34
C SER A 8 -5.53 -1.25 -16.88
N TYR A 9 -6.64 -1.66 -16.27
CA TYR A 9 -6.97 -1.35 -14.87
C TYR A 9 -5.92 -1.87 -13.90
N ILE A 10 -5.45 -3.11 -14.09
CA ILE A 10 -4.41 -3.68 -13.22
C ILE A 10 -3.06 -2.96 -13.30
N LYS A 11 -2.85 -2.08 -14.30
CA LYS A 11 -1.64 -1.25 -14.43
C LYS A 11 -1.79 0.08 -13.72
N THR A 12 -3.01 0.65 -13.72
CA THR A 12 -3.33 1.98 -13.17
C THR A 12 -4.62 1.91 -12.33
N PRO A 13 -4.64 1.14 -11.22
CA PRO A 13 -5.86 0.94 -10.42
C PRO A 13 -6.39 2.22 -9.76
N GLU A 14 -5.52 3.20 -9.53
CA GLU A 14 -5.84 4.51 -8.95
C GLU A 14 -6.59 5.45 -9.91
N ASN A 15 -6.63 5.15 -11.22
CA ASN A 15 -7.27 5.99 -12.22
C ASN A 15 -8.08 5.18 -13.24
N GLN A 16 -9.34 4.94 -12.89
CA GLN A 16 -10.27 4.14 -13.69
C GLN A 16 -10.57 4.76 -15.06
N SER A 17 -10.60 6.09 -15.16
CA SER A 17 -10.81 6.82 -16.40
C SER A 17 -9.63 6.63 -17.36
N GLN A 18 -8.40 6.71 -16.84
CA GLN A 18 -7.20 6.46 -17.63
C GLN A 18 -7.15 5.01 -18.12
N ALA A 19 -7.47 4.05 -17.25
CA ALA A 19 -7.55 2.64 -17.64
C ALA A 19 -8.55 2.39 -18.79
N ALA A 20 -9.66 3.13 -18.83
CA ALA A 20 -10.60 3.07 -19.95
C ALA A 20 -10.05 3.71 -21.23
N ILE A 21 -9.35 4.85 -21.14
CA ILE A 21 -8.68 5.45 -22.30
C ILE A 21 -7.66 4.48 -22.89
N ASP A 22 -6.82 3.89 -22.04
CA ASP A 22 -5.78 2.93 -22.44
C ASP A 22 -6.37 1.64 -23.05
N ALA A 23 -7.62 1.30 -22.68
CA ALA A 23 -8.37 0.19 -23.25
C ALA A 23 -9.06 0.52 -24.58
N GLY A 24 -8.89 1.75 -25.10
CA GLY A 24 -9.40 2.21 -26.38
C GLY A 24 -10.75 2.93 -26.31
N PHE A 25 -11.21 3.35 -25.12
CA PHE A 25 -12.40 4.19 -25.01
C PHE A 25 -12.09 5.65 -25.35
N SER A 26 -13.04 6.34 -25.98
CA SER A 26 -12.93 7.78 -26.22
C SER A 26 -12.75 8.52 -24.88
N PRO A 27 -11.80 9.48 -24.78
CA PRO A 27 -11.58 10.28 -23.57
C PRO A 27 -12.86 10.92 -23.03
N ASN A 28 -13.75 11.38 -23.92
CA ASN A 28 -15.00 12.03 -23.56
C ASN A 28 -16.01 11.10 -22.88
N THR A 29 -15.86 9.79 -23.06
CA THR A 29 -16.79 8.77 -22.50
C THR A 29 -16.13 7.83 -21.50
N ALA A 30 -14.81 7.89 -21.35
CA ALA A 30 -14.01 6.95 -20.58
C ALA A 30 -14.45 6.86 -19.11
N ALA A 31 -14.70 8.01 -18.46
CA ALA A 31 -15.14 8.05 -17.07
C ALA A 31 -16.49 7.34 -16.87
N VAL A 32 -17.46 7.60 -17.76
CA VAL A 32 -18.80 6.98 -17.71
C VAL A 32 -18.69 5.47 -17.96
N LYS A 33 -17.91 5.07 -18.96
CA LYS A 33 -17.72 3.65 -19.30
C LYS A 33 -17.00 2.89 -18.18
N ALA A 34 -15.96 3.47 -17.58
CA ALA A 34 -15.28 2.90 -16.42
C ALA A 34 -16.25 2.68 -15.25
N SER A 35 -17.07 3.69 -14.92
CA SER A 35 -18.07 3.59 -13.85
C SER A 35 -19.10 2.49 -14.11
N VAL A 36 -19.58 2.35 -15.35
CA VAL A 36 -20.51 1.28 -15.73
C VAL A 36 -19.84 -0.10 -15.62
N MET A 37 -18.61 -0.25 -16.09
CA MET A 37 -17.88 -1.52 -16.02
C MET A 37 -17.60 -1.95 -14.58
N MET A 38 -17.25 -1.02 -13.70
CA MET A 38 -16.98 -1.32 -12.29
C MET A 38 -18.23 -1.73 -11.50
N ARG A 39 -19.43 -1.54 -12.04
CA ARG A 39 -20.68 -2.06 -11.47
C ARG A 39 -20.97 -3.51 -11.89
N ASP A 40 -20.30 -4.02 -12.92
CA ASP A 40 -20.48 -5.39 -13.39
C ASP A 40 -19.59 -6.34 -12.57
N GLU A 41 -20.23 -7.26 -11.84
CA GLU A 41 -19.55 -8.27 -11.01
C GLU A 41 -18.57 -9.12 -11.82
N ARG A 42 -18.84 -9.37 -13.11
CA ARG A 42 -17.96 -10.16 -13.98
C ARG A 42 -16.64 -9.44 -14.23
N ILE A 43 -16.70 -8.12 -14.40
CA ILE A 43 -15.51 -7.28 -14.57
C ILE A 43 -14.72 -7.22 -13.26
N GLN A 44 -15.39 -7.02 -12.12
CA GLN A 44 -14.72 -7.04 -10.82
C GLN A 44 -14.01 -8.36 -10.56
N LYS A 45 -14.68 -9.50 -10.84
CA LYS A 45 -14.09 -10.83 -10.72
C LYS A 45 -12.88 -10.99 -11.65
N ARG A 46 -12.99 -10.55 -12.91
CA ARG A 46 -11.89 -10.64 -13.87
C ARG A 46 -10.68 -9.81 -13.46
N ILE A 47 -10.89 -8.60 -12.93
CA ILE A 47 -9.82 -7.77 -12.38
C ILE A 47 -9.16 -8.48 -11.19
N ALA A 48 -9.94 -9.06 -10.28
CA ALA A 48 -9.40 -9.81 -9.14
C ALA A 48 -8.52 -10.99 -9.59
N GLU A 49 -8.99 -11.78 -10.57
CA GLU A 49 -8.20 -12.88 -11.17
C GLU A 49 -6.89 -12.37 -11.77
N LEU A 50 -6.92 -11.28 -12.54
CA LEU A 50 -5.72 -10.70 -13.15
C LEU A 50 -4.73 -10.13 -12.12
N MET A 51 -5.24 -9.53 -11.03
CA MET A 51 -4.42 -9.08 -9.92
C MET A 51 -3.77 -10.28 -9.20
N GLU A 52 -4.52 -11.36 -9.00
CA GLU A 52 -4.00 -12.59 -8.41
C GLU A 52 -2.93 -13.24 -9.30
N GLU A 53 -3.15 -13.34 -10.61
CA GLU A 53 -2.17 -13.82 -11.58
C GLU A 53 -0.90 -12.96 -11.59
N ARG A 54 -1.04 -11.63 -11.56
CA ARG A 54 0.08 -10.70 -11.45
C ARG A 54 0.87 -10.94 -10.17
N ASN A 55 0.17 -11.10 -9.04
CA ASN A 55 0.80 -11.34 -7.74
C ASN A 55 1.52 -12.69 -7.71
N LYS A 56 0.91 -13.75 -8.27
CA LYS A 56 1.54 -15.07 -8.44
C LYS A 56 2.81 -14.99 -9.29
N ARG A 57 2.75 -14.29 -10.44
CA ARG A 57 3.91 -14.09 -11.33
C ARG A 57 5.04 -13.32 -10.64
N ASN A 58 4.69 -12.27 -9.91
CA ASN A 58 5.67 -11.41 -9.23
C ASN A 58 6.12 -11.98 -7.87
N ARG A 59 5.45 -13.04 -7.37
CA ARG A 59 5.66 -13.64 -6.04
C ARG A 59 5.55 -12.64 -4.89
N VAL A 60 4.73 -11.60 -5.08
CA VAL A 60 4.45 -10.58 -4.06
C VAL A 60 3.13 -10.97 -3.40
N SER A 61 3.22 -11.83 -2.38
CA SER A 61 2.09 -12.18 -1.51
C SER A 61 1.98 -11.20 -0.33
N ALA A 62 0.85 -11.26 0.38
CA ALA A 62 0.70 -10.60 1.69
C ALA A 62 1.83 -11.05 2.65
N ASP A 63 2.07 -12.37 2.74
CA ASP A 63 3.20 -12.93 3.51
C ASP A 63 4.55 -12.34 3.11
N TYR A 64 4.81 -12.15 1.82
CA TYR A 64 6.06 -11.54 1.35
C TYR A 64 6.19 -10.10 1.85
N VAL A 65 5.11 -9.31 1.79
CA VAL A 65 5.13 -7.92 2.27
C VAL A 65 5.34 -7.89 3.78
N LEU A 66 4.62 -8.72 4.54
CA LEU A 66 4.77 -8.83 5.98
C LEU A 66 6.19 -9.25 6.37
N MET A 67 6.73 -10.28 5.72
CA MET A 67 8.11 -10.74 5.95
C MET A 67 9.10 -9.61 5.69
N ARG A 68 8.96 -8.87 4.59
CA ARG A 68 9.82 -7.70 4.31
C ARG A 68 9.72 -6.64 5.40
N LEU A 69 8.53 -6.31 5.88
CA LEU A 69 8.38 -5.34 6.98
C LEU A 69 9.02 -5.86 8.27
N VAL A 70 8.86 -7.14 8.61
CA VAL A 70 9.50 -7.74 9.79
C VAL A 70 11.02 -7.71 9.67
N GLU A 71 11.59 -8.01 8.49
CA GLU A 71 13.04 -7.91 8.30
C GLU A 71 13.54 -6.48 8.56
N ILE A 72 12.78 -5.45 8.17
CA ILE A 72 13.12 -4.03 8.41
C ILE A 72 13.09 -3.71 9.92
N ASP A 73 12.11 -4.26 10.63
CA ASP A 73 11.95 -4.05 12.08
C ASP A 73 13.14 -4.63 12.85
N GLN A 74 13.58 -5.82 12.44
CA GLN A 74 14.68 -6.58 13.03
C GLN A 74 16.08 -6.05 12.67
N MET A 75 16.20 -5.04 11.80
CA MET A 75 17.49 -4.44 11.45
C MET A 75 18.21 -3.93 12.71
N ASP A 76 19.45 -4.39 12.92
CA ASP A 76 20.33 -3.96 14.01
C ASP A 76 21.53 -3.20 13.46
N VAL A 77 21.79 -2.01 14.03
CA VAL A 77 22.92 -1.17 13.61
C VAL A 77 24.26 -1.87 13.81
N LEU A 78 24.37 -2.79 14.78
CA LEU A 78 25.58 -3.57 15.02
C LEU A 78 25.99 -4.44 13.82
N ASP A 79 25.05 -4.76 12.93
CA ASP A 79 25.35 -5.49 11.69
C ASP A 79 26.38 -4.75 10.82
N ILE A 80 26.34 -3.40 10.83
CA ILE A 80 27.13 -2.53 9.96
C ILE A 80 28.20 -1.74 10.71
N LEU A 81 28.35 -1.94 12.01
CA LEU A 81 29.42 -1.34 12.82
C LEU A 81 30.52 -2.34 13.13
N ASN A 82 31.75 -1.85 13.21
CA ASN A 82 32.89 -2.53 13.83
C ASN A 82 32.82 -2.37 15.36
N ASP A 83 33.62 -3.15 16.08
CA ASP A 83 33.66 -3.12 17.56
C ASP A 83 34.08 -1.76 18.13
N ASP A 84 34.81 -0.96 17.35
CA ASP A 84 35.22 0.42 17.70
C ASP A 84 34.14 1.47 17.41
N GLY A 85 32.97 1.06 16.90
CA GLY A 85 31.86 1.94 16.53
C GLY A 85 32.01 2.60 15.16
N SER A 86 33.06 2.28 14.39
CA SER A 86 33.19 2.74 13.00
C SER A 86 32.29 1.95 12.05
N LEU A 87 31.87 2.56 10.93
CA LEU A 87 31.08 1.86 9.92
C LEU A 87 31.94 0.84 9.15
N LYS A 88 31.47 -0.40 9.07
CA LYS A 88 32.00 -1.42 8.16
C LYS A 88 31.95 -0.93 6.70
N PRO A 89 32.83 -1.43 5.82
CA PRO A 89 32.70 -1.23 4.38
C PRO A 89 31.34 -1.68 3.85
N ILE A 90 30.74 -0.92 2.93
CA ILE A 90 29.39 -1.21 2.36
C ILE A 90 29.29 -2.63 1.78
N ARG A 91 30.40 -3.17 1.27
CA ARG A 91 30.46 -4.55 0.74
C ARG A 91 30.16 -5.61 1.80
N GLU A 92 30.47 -5.33 3.06
CA GLU A 92 30.23 -6.22 4.20
C GLU A 92 28.80 -6.06 4.76
N TRP A 93 28.05 -5.06 4.31
CA TRP A 93 26.71 -4.84 4.80
C TRP A 93 25.76 -5.95 4.31
N PRO A 94 24.92 -6.51 5.21
CA PRO A 94 23.84 -7.38 4.80
C PRO A 94 22.98 -6.72 3.73
N LYS A 95 22.37 -7.54 2.86
CA LYS A 95 21.59 -7.03 1.72
C LYS A 95 20.48 -6.07 2.17
N ILE A 96 19.83 -6.35 3.29
CA ILE A 96 18.76 -5.52 3.83
C ILE A 96 19.21 -4.09 4.10
N TRP A 97 20.41 -3.91 4.66
CA TRP A 97 21.03 -2.61 4.88
C TRP A 97 21.32 -1.85 3.58
N ARG A 98 21.54 -2.55 2.47
CA ARG A 98 21.81 -1.89 1.17
C ARG A 98 20.54 -1.51 0.41
N THR A 99 19.42 -2.20 0.65
CA THR A 99 18.19 -2.03 -0.13
C THR A 99 17.11 -1.21 0.56
N THR A 100 17.24 -0.96 1.86
CA THR A 100 16.14 -0.44 2.70
C THR A 100 16.39 0.98 3.22
N LEU A 101 17.63 1.48 3.18
CA LEU A 101 17.96 2.80 3.73
C LEU A 101 17.10 3.91 3.13
N SER A 102 16.62 4.82 3.99
CA SER A 102 15.82 5.97 3.57
C SER A 102 16.67 7.09 2.97
N GLY A 103 17.99 7.06 3.19
CA GLY A 103 18.93 7.98 2.58
C GLY A 103 20.37 7.70 2.99
N PHE A 104 21.29 8.04 2.09
CA PHE A 104 22.73 7.95 2.31
C PHE A 104 23.38 9.23 1.80
N ASP A 105 23.85 10.07 2.71
CA ASP A 105 24.54 11.32 2.40
C ASP A 105 26.05 11.10 2.59
N LEU A 106 26.81 11.20 1.50
CA LEU A 106 28.27 11.17 1.51
C LEU A 106 28.80 12.58 1.26
N SER A 107 29.32 13.21 2.31
CA SER A 107 29.89 14.54 2.23
C SER A 107 31.39 14.43 2.45
N SER A 108 32.17 14.57 1.38
CA SER A 108 33.61 14.80 1.48
C SER A 108 33.85 16.29 1.70
N THR A 109 34.36 16.65 2.87
CA THR A 109 34.88 18.00 3.10
C THR A 109 36.39 17.95 3.00
N ILE A 110 36.94 18.59 1.97
CA ILE A 110 38.38 18.83 1.86
C ILE A 110 38.68 20.02 2.77
N MET A 111 39.31 19.76 3.92
CA MET A 111 39.80 20.83 4.78
C MET A 111 41.23 21.19 4.34
N ASN A 112 41.33 22.33 3.63
CA ASN A 112 42.51 23.16 3.32
C ASN A 112 43.25 23.01 1.98
N MET A 113 43.74 24.17 1.54
CA MET A 113 44.55 24.48 0.35
C MET A 113 46.06 24.38 0.63
N ASN A 114 46.52 23.40 1.42
CA ASN A 114 47.96 23.14 1.63
C ASN A 114 48.27 21.67 1.31
N GLU A 115 49.52 21.36 0.96
CA GLU A 115 49.99 20.08 0.37
C GLU A 115 49.65 18.82 1.20
N ASP A 116 49.33 18.93 2.50
CA ASP A 116 48.91 17.83 3.37
C ASP A 116 47.38 17.80 3.55
N SER A 117 46.65 17.59 2.47
CA SER A 117 45.18 17.52 2.48
C SER A 117 44.65 16.31 3.28
N ILE A 118 43.91 16.58 4.36
CA ILE A 118 43.13 15.56 5.09
C ILE A 118 41.69 15.63 4.57
N GLU A 119 41.31 14.69 3.72
CA GLU A 119 39.93 14.53 3.27
C GLU A 119 39.09 13.93 4.41
N THR A 120 38.18 14.70 4.99
CA THR A 120 37.23 14.17 5.98
C THR A 120 35.94 13.80 5.27
N ILE A 121 35.71 12.49 5.09
CA ILE A 121 34.47 11.96 4.51
C ILE A 121 33.46 11.73 5.62
N LEU A 122 32.48 12.62 5.74
CA LEU A 122 31.33 12.45 6.61
C LEU A 122 30.28 11.59 5.91
N LYS A 123 30.00 10.42 6.49
CA LYS A 123 28.94 9.51 6.03
C LYS A 123 27.74 9.63 6.97
N LYS A 124 26.62 10.18 6.48
CA LYS A 124 25.37 10.27 7.23
C LYS A 124 24.36 9.28 6.67
N ILE A 125 23.89 8.38 7.52
CA ILE A 125 22.91 7.34 7.16
C ILE A 125 21.56 7.74 7.75
N LYS A 126 20.49 7.69 6.93
CA LYS A 126 19.10 7.86 7.39
C LYS A 126 18.42 6.51 7.49
N TRP A 127 18.04 6.14 8.70
CA TRP A 127 17.37 4.87 9.00
C TRP A 127 15.94 4.84 8.47
N PRO A 128 15.43 3.65 8.15
CA PRO A 128 13.99 3.45 7.98
C PRO A 128 13.24 3.86 9.24
N ASP A 129 12.09 4.50 9.08
CA ASP A 129 11.21 4.84 10.19
C ASP A 129 10.62 3.55 10.80
N LYS A 130 11.18 3.12 11.94
CA LYS A 130 10.75 1.89 12.63
C LYS A 130 9.31 2.01 13.16
N VAL A 131 8.86 3.20 13.54
CA VAL A 131 7.47 3.39 14.02
C VAL A 131 6.51 3.23 12.86
N LYS A 132 6.82 3.83 11.71
CA LYS A 132 6.00 3.65 10.50
C LYS A 132 5.99 2.20 10.05
N ASN A 133 7.11 1.50 10.18
CA ASN A 133 7.22 0.09 9.85
C ASN A 133 6.31 -0.78 10.74
N LEU A 134 6.33 -0.57 12.07
CA LEU A 134 5.41 -1.24 13.00
C LEU A 134 3.94 -0.91 12.73
N GLU A 135 3.63 0.34 12.36
CA GLU A 135 2.29 0.74 11.95
C GLU A 135 1.82 -0.08 10.73
N LEU A 136 2.67 -0.23 9.71
CA LEU A 136 2.37 -1.00 8.50
C LEU A 136 2.23 -2.50 8.81
N ILE A 137 3.07 -3.05 9.70
CA ILE A 137 2.94 -4.43 10.18
C ILE A 137 1.58 -4.61 10.86
N GLY A 138 1.19 -3.74 11.78
CA GLY A 138 -0.09 -3.87 12.48
C GLY A 138 -1.30 -3.63 11.59
N LYS A 139 -1.17 -2.86 10.49
CA LYS A 139 -2.21 -2.68 9.47
C LYS A 139 -2.27 -3.82 8.44
N HIS A 140 -1.29 -4.72 8.44
CA HIS A 140 -1.28 -5.86 7.53
C HIS A 140 -2.54 -6.72 7.69
N VAL A 141 -3.06 -7.24 6.59
CA VAL A 141 -4.31 -8.02 6.52
C VAL A 141 -4.37 -9.17 7.52
N ASP A 142 -3.25 -9.89 7.69
CA ASP A 142 -3.19 -11.04 8.60
C ASP A 142 -2.87 -10.68 10.06
N VAL A 143 -2.22 -9.54 10.30
CA VAL A 143 -1.84 -9.10 11.66
C VAL A 143 -2.99 -8.33 12.31
N ASN A 144 -3.52 -7.33 11.60
CA ASN A 144 -4.71 -6.55 11.94
C ASN A 144 -4.73 -6.05 13.42
N ALA A 145 -3.57 -5.63 13.95
CA ALA A 145 -3.38 -5.24 15.34
C ALA A 145 -4.05 -3.91 15.69
N PHE A 146 -4.27 -3.03 14.70
CA PHE A 146 -4.88 -1.70 14.88
C PHE A 146 -6.34 -1.65 14.45
N LYS A 147 -7.07 -2.77 14.51
CA LYS A 147 -8.46 -2.82 14.09
C LYS A 147 -9.29 -1.81 14.89
N GLU A 148 -9.73 -0.76 14.22
CA GLU A 148 -10.65 0.21 14.82
C GLU A 148 -11.94 -0.52 15.21
N ARG A 149 -12.26 -0.51 16.51
CA ARG A 149 -13.60 -0.88 16.97
C ARG A 149 -14.55 0.19 16.45
N LEU A 150 -15.20 -0.08 15.34
CA LEU A 150 -16.45 0.58 14.98
C LEU A 150 -17.49 0.20 16.04
N GLU A 151 -17.54 0.94 17.14
CA GLU A 151 -18.71 0.95 18.00
C GLU A 151 -19.86 1.55 17.21
N VAL A 152 -20.66 0.70 16.58
CA VAL A 152 -21.96 1.10 16.03
C VAL A 152 -22.88 1.30 17.24
N SER A 153 -22.79 2.46 17.89
CA SER A 153 -23.79 2.93 18.86
C SER A 153 -25.04 3.39 18.10
N GLY A 154 -25.66 2.45 17.40
CA GLY A 154 -26.94 2.63 16.72
C GLY A 154 -27.95 1.74 17.40
N THR A 155 -28.49 2.17 18.54
CA THR A 155 -29.76 1.67 19.08
C THR A 155 -30.91 2.09 18.15
N VAL A 156 -30.89 1.57 16.93
CA VAL A 156 -32.10 1.32 16.16
C VAL A 156 -31.95 -0.12 15.72
N THR A 157 -32.57 -1.00 16.51
CA THR A 157 -32.56 -2.43 16.23
C THR A 157 -33.10 -2.66 14.82
N ILE A 158 -32.56 -3.66 14.11
CA ILE A 158 -33.08 -4.08 12.81
C ILE A 158 -34.60 -4.32 12.90
N ALA A 159 -35.08 -4.78 14.06
CA ALA A 159 -36.49 -4.91 14.40
C ALA A 159 -37.28 -3.59 14.30
N GLU A 160 -36.76 -2.46 14.80
CA GLU A 160 -37.43 -1.15 14.70
C GLU A 160 -37.47 -0.63 13.26
N ARG A 161 -36.39 -0.83 12.48
CA ARG A 161 -36.38 -0.49 11.04
C ARG A 161 -37.38 -1.34 10.25
N MET A 162 -37.46 -2.64 10.55
CA MET A 162 -38.44 -3.54 9.94
C MET A 162 -39.88 -3.19 10.37
N ALA A 163 -40.09 -2.80 11.63
CA ALA A 163 -41.40 -2.37 12.13
C ALA A 163 -41.85 -1.06 11.48
N ALA A 164 -40.95 -0.08 11.33
CA ALA A 164 -41.23 1.17 10.62
C ALA A 164 -41.52 0.93 9.14
N ALA A 165 -40.79 0.03 8.49
CA ALA A 165 -41.08 -0.37 7.10
C ALA A 165 -42.45 -1.02 6.95
N ARG A 166 -42.84 -1.92 7.88
CA ARG A 166 -44.18 -2.54 7.88
C ARG A 166 -45.31 -1.53 8.09
N ARG A 167 -45.12 -0.51 8.94
CA ARG A 167 -46.13 0.56 9.13
C ARG A 167 -46.37 1.36 7.86
N ARG A 168 -45.31 1.76 7.15
CA ARG A 168 -45.44 2.50 5.88
C ARG A 168 -46.20 1.72 4.80
N VAL A 169 -45.95 0.42 4.70
CA VAL A 169 -46.68 -0.44 3.75
C VAL A 169 -48.15 -0.56 4.14
N LYS A 170 -48.46 -0.64 5.43
CA LYS A 170 -49.86 -0.70 5.91
C LYS A 170 -50.61 0.62 5.72
N GLU A 171 -49.95 1.76 5.91
CA GLU A 171 -50.49 3.09 5.64
C GLU A 171 -50.75 3.32 4.14
N GLN A 172 -49.88 2.81 3.26
CA GLN A 172 -50.10 2.85 1.81
C GLN A 172 -51.20 1.88 1.34
N ALA A 173 -51.37 0.74 2.00
CA ALA A 173 -52.39 -0.24 1.66
C ALA A 173 -53.79 0.09 2.24
N GLY A 174 -53.88 0.99 3.22
CA GLY A 174 -55.15 1.43 3.84
C GLY A 174 -55.73 2.72 3.28
N GLY A 175 -55.18 3.23 2.17
CA GLY A 175 -55.64 4.47 1.51
C GLY A 175 -56.53 4.25 0.28
N GLU A 176 -56.92 3.01 -0.01
CA GLU A 176 -57.91 2.65 -1.04
C GLU A 176 -59.13 2.03 -0.37
N GLU A 177 -59.98 2.85 0.23
CA GLU A 177 -61.42 2.61 0.44
C GLU A 177 -62.15 3.93 0.70
#